data_AF-A0A7V2QJS0-F1
#
_entry.id   AF-A0A7V2QJS0-F1
#
_cell.length_a   1.000
_cell.length_b   1.000
_cell.length_c   1.000
_cell.angle_alpha   90.00
_cell.angle_beta   90.00
_cell.angle_gamma   90.00
#
_symmetry.space_group_name_H-M   'P 1'
#
loop_
_entity.id
_entity.type
_entity.pdbx_description
1 polymer ?
#
loop_
_entity_poly.entity_id
_entity_poly.type
_entity_poly.pdbx_seq_one_letter_code
_entity_poly.pdbx_strand_id
1 'polypeptide(L)'
;MVEDTDQLQKLISIASDKEISRELRIRAIVQLGSVGSHAALVALLNLVADETAVWEERMLALRQAEKTLKPQRPWWHYFKPRRQD
;
A
#
# COMPACT_ATOMS: atom_id res chain seq x y z
N MET A 1 3.34 17.74 -11.65
CA MET A 1 3.90 16.38 -11.44
C MET A 1 4.96 16.30 -10.33
N VAL A 2 5.50 17.42 -9.82
CA VAL A 2 6.46 17.39 -8.69
C VAL A 2 5.76 17.19 -7.34
N GLU A 3 4.61 17.83 -7.14
CA GLU A 3 3.87 17.80 -5.86
C GLU A 3 3.41 16.40 -5.43
N ASP A 4 2.95 15.57 -6.37
CA ASP A 4 2.54 14.19 -6.09
C ASP A 4 3.71 13.31 -5.62
N THR A 5 4.91 13.58 -6.13
CA THR A 5 6.14 12.87 -5.75
C THR A 5 6.60 13.28 -4.36
N ASP A 6 6.57 14.59 -4.06
CA ASP A 6 6.93 15.13 -2.75
C ASP A 6 5.99 14.65 -1.64
N GLN A 7 4.68 14.60 -1.93
CA GLN A 7 3.70 14.07 -0.99
C GLN A 7 3.93 12.58 -0.72
N LEU A 8 4.20 11.79 -1.76
CA LEU A 8 4.51 10.37 -1.60
C LEU A 8 5.77 10.16 -0.75
N GLN A 9 6.84 10.93 -1.00
CA GLN A 9 8.07 10.83 -0.20
C GLN A 9 7.82 11.17 1.27
N LYS A 10 7.04 12.20 1.56
CA LYS A 10 6.64 12.53 2.95
C LYS A 10 5.91 11.38 3.63
N LEU A 11 4.98 10.72 2.93
CA LEU A 11 4.27 9.55 3.48
C LEU A 11 5.22 8.39 3.76
N ILE A 12 6.18 8.13 2.86
CA ILE A 12 7.19 7.09 3.04
C ILE A 12 8.03 7.40 4.28
N SER A 13 8.54 8.63 4.41
CA SER A 13 9.33 9.04 5.57
C SER A 13 8.57 8.91 6.88
N ILE A 14 7.30 9.34 6.92
CA ILE A 14 6.46 9.20 8.12
C ILE A 14 6.24 7.73 8.46
N ALA A 15 6.01 6.86 7.47
CA ALA A 15 5.71 5.45 7.72
C ALA A 15 6.93 4.65 8.23
N SER A 16 8.15 5.02 7.87
CA SER A 16 9.38 4.32 8.27
C SER A 16 10.09 4.92 9.48
N ASP A 17 9.78 6.16 9.86
CA ASP A 17 10.42 6.83 10.99
C ASP A 17 9.84 6.37 12.34
N LYS A 18 10.67 5.65 13.11
CA LYS A 18 10.28 5.09 14.41
C LYS A 18 10.16 6.13 15.52
N GLU A 19 10.73 7.32 15.35
CA GLU A 19 10.60 8.44 16.28
C GLU A 19 9.22 9.12 16.17
N ILE A 20 8.56 8.95 15.02
CA ILE A 20 7.18 9.39 14.82
C ILE A 20 6.21 8.50 15.60
N SER A 21 5.10 9.07 16.07
CA SER A 21 4.10 8.31 16.80
C SER A 21 3.52 7.16 15.95
N ARG A 22 3.27 6.02 16.59
CA ARG A 22 2.66 4.84 15.96
C ARG A 22 1.37 5.17 15.20
N GLU A 23 0.54 6.07 15.74
CA GLU A 23 -0.70 6.48 15.10
C GLU A 23 -0.46 7.15 13.73
N LEU A 24 0.54 8.04 13.66
CA LEU A 24 0.88 8.73 12.41
C LEU A 24 1.49 7.75 11.40
N ARG A 25 2.35 6.83 11.84
CA ARG A 25 2.88 5.77 10.97
C ARG A 25 1.77 4.92 10.37
N ILE A 26 0.81 4.46 11.19
CA ILE A 26 -0.36 3.69 10.73
C ILE A 26 -1.16 4.46 9.69
N ARG A 27 -1.43 5.75 9.93
CA ARG A 27 -2.15 6.60 8.97
C ARG A 27 -1.39 6.73 7.65
N ALA A 28 -0.07 6.92 7.71
CA ALA A 28 0.78 6.99 6.51
C ALA A 28 0.75 5.68 5.71
N ILE A 29 0.85 4.51 6.39
CA ILE A 29 0.74 3.19 5.74
C ILE A 29 -0.61 3.04 5.01
N VAL A 30 -1.71 3.46 5.64
CA VAL A 30 -3.03 3.41 5.01
C VAL A 30 -3.10 4.34 3.79
N GLN A 31 -2.55 5.56 3.90
CA GLN A 31 -2.54 6.52 2.80
C GLN A 31 -1.69 6.03 1.61
N LEU A 32 -0.53 5.42 1.86
CA LEU A 32 0.28 4.77 0.82
C LEU A 32 -0.54 3.73 0.04
N GLY A 33 -1.34 2.91 0.72
CA GLY A 33 -2.25 1.96 0.08
C GLY A 33 -3.30 2.61 -0.81
N SER A 34 -3.79 3.79 -0.43
CA SER A 34 -4.76 4.55 -1.22
C SER A 34 -4.17 5.24 -2.44
N VAL A 35 -2.87 5.59 -2.42
CA VAL A 35 -2.18 6.20 -3.59
C VAL A 35 -2.18 5.24 -4.78
N GLY A 36 -2.02 3.93 -4.53
CA GLY A 36 -2.15 2.91 -5.58
C GLY A 36 -1.13 3.00 -6.71
N SER A 37 0.02 3.66 -6.50
CA SER A 37 1.11 3.76 -7.47
C SER A 37 2.15 2.66 -7.25
N HIS A 38 2.96 2.38 -8.28
CA HIS A 38 4.06 1.41 -8.18
C HIS A 38 5.05 1.79 -7.07
N ALA A 39 5.39 3.07 -6.95
CA ALA A 39 6.30 3.55 -5.91
C ALA A 39 5.70 3.38 -4.49
N ALA A 40 4.39 3.60 -4.32
CA ALA A 40 3.73 3.35 -3.04
C ALA A 40 3.71 1.85 -2.69
N LEU A 41 3.50 0.97 -3.68
CA LEU A 41 3.61 -0.48 -3.49
C LEU A 41 5.01 -0.90 -3.06
N VAL A 42 6.06 -0.39 -3.70
CA VAL A 42 7.45 -0.68 -3.30
C VAL A 42 7.71 -0.25 -1.86
N ALA A 43 7.25 0.94 -1.46
CA ALA A 43 7.40 1.41 -0.09
C ALA A 43 6.67 0.51 0.93
N LEU A 44 5.45 0.06 0.62
CA LEU A 44 4.71 -0.87 1.47
C LEU A 44 5.45 -2.21 1.63
N LEU A 45 6.01 -2.75 0.54
CA LEU A 45 6.78 -4.00 0.61
C LEU A 45 8.08 -3.86 1.41
N ASN A 46 8.75 -2.71 1.33
CA ASN A 46 9.91 -2.42 2.16
C ASN A 46 9.55 -2.41 3.65
N LEU A 47 8.39 -1.83 4.02
CA LEU A 47 7.90 -1.87 5.41
C LEU A 47 7.54 -3.28 5.88
N VAL A 48 7.05 -4.15 5.00
CA VAL A 48 6.82 -5.58 5.33
C VAL A 48 8.15 -6.29 5.62
N ALA A 49 9.17 -5.99 4.83
CA ALA A 49 10.51 -6.56 4.97
C ALA A 49 11.30 -5.99 6.16
N ASP A 50 10.89 -4.85 6.73
CA ASP A 50 11.52 -4.28 7.90
C ASP A 50 11.24 -5.12 9.16
N GLU A 51 12.17 -6.00 9.51
CA GLU A 51 12.09 -6.87 10.70
C GLU A 51 12.14 -6.09 12.02
N THR A 52 12.58 -4.83 11.97
CA THR A 52 12.66 -3.96 13.14
C THR A 52 11.39 -3.14 13.36
N ALA A 53 10.45 -3.19 12.42
CA ALA A 53 9.11 -2.65 12.57
C ALA A 53 8.23 -3.58 13.43
N VAL A 54 7.26 -2.98 14.11
CA VAL A 54 6.31 -3.72 14.94
C VAL A 54 5.43 -4.61 14.06
N TRP A 55 5.17 -5.84 14.51
CA TRP A 55 4.45 -6.86 13.74
C TRP A 55 3.13 -6.37 13.13
N GLU A 56 2.32 -5.62 13.88
CA GLU A 56 1.04 -5.11 13.38
C GLU A 56 1.19 -4.10 12.23
N GLU A 57 2.25 -3.29 12.25
CA GLU A 57 2.53 -2.31 11.19
C GLU A 57 2.98 -3.02 9.91
N ARG A 58 3.82 -4.05 10.05
CA ARG A 58 4.23 -4.92 8.93
C ARG A 58 3.03 -5.62 8.31
N MET A 59 2.15 -6.19 9.14
CA MET A 59 0.94 -6.87 8.68
C MET A 59 -0.04 -5.90 8.01
N LEU A 60 -0.16 -4.67 8.53
CA LEU A 60 -0.96 -3.62 7.92
C LEU A 60 -0.39 -3.22 6.55
N ALA A 61 0.93 -3.04 6.44
CA ALA A 61 1.59 -2.72 5.18
C ALA A 61 1.37 -3.82 4.13
N LEU A 62 1.46 -5.09 4.52
CA LEU A 62 1.15 -6.22 3.63
C LEU A 62 -0.29 -6.17 3.11
N ARG A 63 -1.28 -5.94 3.99
CA ARG A 63 -2.68 -5.80 3.59
C ARG A 63 -2.92 -4.65 2.63
N GLN A 64 -2.21 -3.53 2.80
CA GLN A 64 -2.32 -2.40 1.88
C GLN A 64 -1.67 -2.71 0.52
N ALA A 65 -0.51 -3.37 0.51
CA ALA A 65 0.15 -3.81 -0.71
C ALA A 65 -0.77 -4.77 -1.52
N GLU A 66 -1.39 -5.75 -0.85
CA GLU A 66 -2.35 -6.64 -1.51
C GLU A 66 -3.52 -5.91 -2.15
N LYS A 67 -4.06 -4.87 -1.49
CA LYS A 67 -5.16 -4.07 -2.05
C LYS A 67 -4.75 -3.36 -3.35
N THR A 68 -3.52 -2.85 -3.42
CA THR A 68 -3.02 -2.19 -4.64
C THR A 68 -2.84 -3.17 -5.81
N LEU A 69 -2.61 -4.45 -5.52
CA LEU A 69 -2.46 -5.51 -6.52
C LEU A 69 -3.79 -6.12 -6.96
N LYS A 70 -4.81 -6.09 -6.11
CA LYS A 70 -6.13 -6.63 -6.47
C LYS A 70 -6.71 -5.81 -7.63
N PRO A 71 -7.11 -6.46 -8.73
CA PRO A 71 -7.67 -5.75 -9.86
C PRO A 71 -8.94 -5.03 -9.41
N GLN A 72 -8.97 -3.70 -9.58
CA GLN A 72 -10.15 -2.89 -9.21
C GLN A 72 -11.40 -3.32 -9.99
N ARG A 73 -11.22 -3.93 -11.16
CA ARG A 73 -12.27 -4.58 -11.94
C ARG A 73 -12.11 -6.08 -11.90
N PRO A 74 -13.06 -6.79 -11.30
CA PRO A 74 -12.99 -8.23 -11.27
C PRO A 74 -13.15 -8.86 -12.66
N TRP A 75 -12.50 -10.00 -12.85
CA TRP A 75 -12.33 -10.68 -14.13
C TRP A 75 -13.66 -11.06 -14.81
N TRP A 76 -14.74 -11.22 -14.05
CA TRP A 76 -16.08 -11.54 -14.59
C TRP A 76 -16.66 -10.44 -15.50
N HIS A 77 -16.14 -9.21 -15.45
CA HIS A 77 -16.52 -8.17 -16.41
C HIS A 77 -15.91 -8.37 -17.80
N TYR A 78 -14.83 -9.14 -17.92
CA TYR A 78 -14.14 -9.42 -19.18
C TYR A 78 -14.39 -10.86 -19.68
N PHE A 79 -14.84 -11.74 -18.80
CA PHE A 79 -15.16 -13.14 -19.12
C PHE A 79 -16.67 -13.36 -18.95
N LYS A 80 -17.46 -13.21 -20.03
CA LYS A 80 -18.80 -13.82 -20.06
C LYS A 80 -18.61 -15.32 -20.26
N PRO A 81 -19.04 -16.20 -19.33
CA PRO A 81 -19.06 -17.62 -19.61
C PRO A 81 -19.97 -17.84 -20.81
N ARG A 82 -19.47 -18.50 -21.87
CA ARG A 82 -20.39 -19.06 -22.87
C ARG A 82 -21.23 -20.07 -22.10
N ARG A 83 -22.54 -19.81 -21.96
CA ARG A 83 -23.47 -20.89 -21.71
C ARG A 83 -23.28 -21.86 -22.87
N GLN A 84 -22.82 -23.07 -22.58
CA GLN A 84 -23.02 -24.18 -23.49
C GLN A 84 -24.46 -24.61 -23.22
N ASP A 85 -25.28 -24.46 -24.26
CA ASP A 85 -26.70 -24.78 -24.26
C ASP A 85 -26.92 -26.31 -24.14
#